data_AF-A0A7W1QKI0-F1
#
_entry.id   AF-A0A7W1QKI0-F1
#
_cell.length_a   1.000
_cell.length_b   1.000
_cell.length_c   1.000
_cell.angle_alpha   90.00
_cell.angle_beta   90.00
_cell.angle_gamma   90.00
#
_symmetry.space_group_name_H-M   'P 1'
#
loop_
_entity.id
_entity.type
_entity.pdbx_description
1 polymer ?
#
loop_
_entity_poly.entity_id
_entity_poly.type
_entity_poly.pdbx_seq_one_letter_code
_entity_poly.pdbx_strand_id
1 'polypeptide(L)' 'MTLRFTTAGESHGKALVAIVEGLPAGLPVSAEWVDRELARRMQGYG' A
#
# COMPACT_ATOMS: atom_id res chain seq x y z
N MET A 1 17.21 9.82 -8.53
CA MET A 1 15.78 9.70 -8.19
C MET A 1 15.70 9.06 -6.81
N THR A 2 14.90 9.62 -5.90
CA THR A 2 14.75 9.10 -4.54
C THR A 2 13.35 8.53 -4.38
N LEU A 3 13.23 7.37 -3.75
CA LEU A 3 11.94 6.77 -3.42
C LEU A 3 11.19 7.67 -2.42
N ARG A 4 9.93 7.96 -2.69
CA ARG A 4 9.06 8.76 -1.82
C ARG A 4 7.71 8.08 -1.69
N PHE A 5 7.09 8.18 -0.52
CA PHE A 5 5.70 7.80 -0.35
C PHE A 5 4.95 8.82 0.50
N THR A 6 3.64 8.91 0.28
CA THR A 6 2.71 9.76 1.05
C THR A 6 1.45 8.96 1.31
N THR A 7 0.87 9.10 2.51
CA THR A 7 -0.34 8.38 2.92
C THR A 7 -1.40 9.37 3.37
N ALA A 8 -2.67 8.96 3.26
CA ALA A 8 -3.83 9.73 3.70
C ALA A 8 -4.95 8.78 4.10
N GLY A 9 -5.90 9.29 4.90
CA GLY A 9 -7.07 8.55 5.34
C GLY A 9 -7.24 8.56 6.85
N GLU A 10 -8.46 8.30 7.29
CA GLU A 10 -8.86 8.26 8.69
C GLU A 10 -9.22 6.83 9.08
N SER A 11 -8.96 6.43 10.33
CA SER A 11 -9.23 5.06 10.80
C SER A 11 -10.70 4.62 10.65
N HIS A 12 -11.64 5.57 10.71
CA HIS A 12 -13.08 5.35 10.51
C HIS A 12 -13.62 6.12 9.28
N GLY A 13 -12.72 6.56 8.40
CA GLY A 13 -13.07 7.25 7.16
C GLY A 13 -13.47 6.27 6.05
N LYS A 14 -13.72 6.81 4.86
CA LYS A 14 -14.15 6.00 3.70
C LYS A 14 -13.07 5.04 3.19
N ALA A 15 -11.80 5.43 3.27
CA ALA A 15 -10.67 4.66 2.76
C ALA A 15 -9.33 5.14 3.32
N LEU A 16 -8.32 4.29 3.20
CA LEU A 16 -6.90 4.64 3.33
C LEU A 16 -6.26 4.67 1.94
N VAL A 17 -5.37 5.63 1.70
CA VAL A 17 -4.71 5.85 0.42
C VAL A 17 -3.21 6.01 0.62
N ALA A 18 -2.42 5.44 -0.30
CA ALA A 18 -0.98 5.62 -0.37
C ALA A 18 -0.55 5.94 -1.81
N ILE A 19 0.37 6.89 -1.96
CA ILE A 19 1.02 7.25 -3.23
C ILE A 19 2.50 6.93 -3.06
N VAL A 20 3.09 6.20 -4.01
CA VAL A 20 4.51 5.82 -4.03
C VAL A 20 5.13 6.30 -5.34
N GLU A 21 6.20 7.08 -5.24
CA GLU A 21 6.86 7.77 -6.34
C GLU A 21 8.34 7.39 -6.43
N GLY A 22 8.91 7.54 -7.63
CA GLY A 22 10.32 7.24 -7.88
C GLY A 22 10.62 5.76 -8.15
N LEU A 23 9.60 4.96 -8.46
CA LEU A 23 9.76 3.57 -8.90
C LEU A 23 10.27 3.52 -10.35
N PRO A 24 11.15 2.55 -10.68
CA PRO A 24 11.62 2.36 -12.04
C PRO A 24 10.48 1.89 -12.96
N ALA A 25 10.53 2.32 -14.22
CA ALA A 25 9.60 1.85 -15.23
C ALA A 25 9.72 0.34 -15.46
N GLY A 26 8.59 -0.31 -15.77
CA GLY A 26 8.55 -1.75 -16.03
C GLY A 26 8.52 -2.62 -14.77
N LEU A 27 8.51 -2.02 -13.56
CA LEU A 27 8.24 -2.77 -12.33
C LEU A 27 6.81 -3.32 -12.37
N PRO A 28 6.60 -4.65 -12.30
CA PRO A 28 5.26 -5.21 -12.25
C PRO A 28 4.56 -4.84 -10.94
N VAL A 29 3.31 -4.38 -11.03
CA VAL A 29 2.46 -4.06 -9.88
C VAL A 29 1.18 -4.87 -10.01
N SER A 30 0.76 -5.50 -8.91
CA SER A 30 -0.44 -6.34 -8.83
C SER A 30 -1.20 -5.98 -7.56
N ALA A 31 -2.53 -5.83 -7.69
CA ALA A 31 -3.41 -5.59 -6.56
C ALA A 31 -3.45 -6.82 -5.65
N GLU A 32 -3.47 -8.02 -6.23
CA GLU A 32 -3.50 -9.29 -5.51
C GLU A 32 -2.30 -9.47 -4.58
N TRP A 33 -1.13 -9.00 -5.01
CA TRP A 33 0.07 -8.99 -4.17
C TRP A 33 -0.12 -8.08 -2.94
N VAL A 34 -0.66 -6.87 -3.14
CA VAL A 34 -0.95 -5.93 -2.04
C VAL A 34 -2.00 -6.51 -1.09
N ASP A 35 -3.07 -7.07 -1.63
CA ASP A 35 -4.16 -7.67 -0.84
C ASP A 35 -3.67 -8.83 0.01
N ARG A 36 -2.77 -9.67 -0.53
CA ARG A 36 -2.14 -10.76 0.22
C ARG A 36 -1.33 -10.22 1.40
N GLU A 37 -0.53 -9.17 1.21
CA GLU A 37 0.26 -8.57 2.29
C GLU A 37 -0.63 -7.88 3.34
N LEU A 38 -1.73 -7.25 2.92
CA LEU A 38 -2.72 -6.70 3.84
C LEU A 38 -3.40 -7.80 4.66
N ALA A 39 -3.79 -8.91 4.03
CA ALA A 39 -4.37 -10.06 4.72
C ALA A 39 -3.39 -10.63 5.75
N ARG A 40 -2.10 -10.79 5.40
CA ARG A 40 -1.05 -11.22 6.33
C ARG A 40 -0.94 -10.30 7.54
N ARG A 41 -1.00 -8.97 7.35
CA ARG A 41 -0.96 -7.98 8.44
C ARG A 41 -2.14 -8.14 9.41
N MET A 42 -3.32 -8.49 8.89
CA MET A 42 -4.54 -8.60 9.71
C MET A 42 -4.56 -9.83 10.61
N GLN A 43 -3.74 -10.85 10.35
CA GLN A 43 -3.69 -12.10 11.12
C GLN A 43 -3.08 -11.96 12.53
N GLY A 44 -2.58 -10.78 12.91
CA GLY A 44 -1.97 -10.55 14.21
C GLY A 44 -2.96 -10.25 15.36
N TYR A 45 -4.21 -9.93 15.03
CA TYR A 45 -5.27 -9.78 16.03
C TYR A 45 -6.02 -11.11 16.09
N GLY A 46 -5.96 -11.78 17.25
CA GLY A 46 -6.41 -13.16 17.47
C GLY A 46 -7.87 -13.42 17.17
#